data_AF-V4H548-F1
#
_entry.id   AF-V4H548-F1
#
_cell.length_a   1.000
_cell.length_b   1.000
_cell.length_c   1.000
_cell.angle_alpha   90.00
_cell.angle_beta   90.00
_cell.angle_gamma   90.00
#
_symmetry.space_group_name_H-M   'P 1'
#
loop_
_entity.id
_entity.type
_entity.pdbx_description
1 polymer ?
#
loop_
_entity_poly.entity_id
_entity_poly.type
_entity_poly.pdbx_seq_one_letter_code
_entity_poly.pdbx_strand_id
1 'polypeptide(L)' 'MDGRVKLDCKILKQLRRDLGLSQEKLACACQEKALCVSIATLKRAECGCKVYHRTARELARFYQIPVKDLLSDQPI' A
#
# COMPACT_ATOMS: atom_id res chain seq x y z
N MET A 1 -19.54 9.23 1.63
CA MET A 1 -18.97 8.23 0.71
C MET A 1 -17.69 7.68 1.33
N ASP A 2 -17.64 6.37 1.60
CA ASP A 2 -16.51 5.72 2.28
C ASP A 2 -15.34 5.63 1.28
N GLY A 3 -14.47 6.66 1.24
CA GLY A 3 -13.33 6.78 0.31
C GLY A 3 -12.20 5.77 0.56
N ARG A 4 -12.55 4.54 0.90
CA ARG A 4 -11.66 3.44 1.22
C ARG A 4 -11.69 2.39 0.12
N VAL A 5 -10.51 1.91 -0.25
CA VAL A 5 -10.28 0.90 -1.27
C VAL A 5 -9.58 -0.30 -0.65
N LYS A 6 -9.79 -1.47 -1.26
CA LYS A 6 -9.04 -2.68 -0.92
C LYS A 6 -7.85 -2.78 -1.85
N LEU A 7 -6.67 -3.02 -1.28
CA LEU A 7 -5.45 -3.23 -2.06
C LEU A 7 -5.19 -4.72 -2.22
N ASP A 8 -4.55 -5.09 -3.32
CA ASP A 8 -4.09 -6.46 -3.53
C ASP A 8 -2.92 -6.74 -2.58
N CYS A 9 -3.21 -7.51 -1.53
CA CYS A 9 -2.24 -7.82 -0.49
C CYS A 9 -1.12 -8.76 -0.98
N LYS A 10 -1.34 -9.53 -2.06
CA LYS A 10 -0.31 -10.38 -2.66
C LYS A 10 0.69 -9.51 -3.42
N ILE A 11 0.21 -8.58 -4.25
CA ILE A 11 1.05 -7.63 -4.99
C ILE A 11 1.86 -6.77 -4.02
N LEU A 12 1.23 -6.21 -2.97
CA LEU A 12 1.94 -5.41 -1.96
C LEU A 12 3.07 -6.18 -1.28
N LYS A 13 2.82 -7.43 -0.89
CA LYS A 13 3.85 -8.28 -0.26
C LYS A 13 4.96 -8.63 -1.22
N GLN A 14 4.63 -8.87 -2.49
CA GLN A 14 5.61 -9.17 -3.53
C GLN A 14 6.52 -7.98 -3.77
N LEU A 15 5.96 -6.81 -4.07
CA LEU A 15 6.72 -5.57 -4.29
C LEU A 15 7.64 -5.23 -3.11
N ARG A 16 7.14 -5.41 -1.88
CA ARG A 16 7.96 -5.20 -0.68
C ARG A 16 9.13 -6.18 -0.60
N ARG A 17 8.90 -7.46 -0.94
CA ARG A 17 9.93 -8.51 -0.93
C ARG A 17 10.96 -8.32 -2.04
N ASP A 18 10.56 -7.88 -3.23
CA ASP A 18 11.46 -7.52 -4.32
C ASP A 18 12.45 -6.42 -3.92
N LEU A 19 12.02 -5.48 -3.08
CA LEU A 19 12.88 -4.45 -2.51
C LEU A 19 13.71 -4.93 -1.30
N GLY A 20 13.52 -6.17 -0.84
CA GLY A 20 14.20 -6.71 0.35
C GLY A 20 13.78 -6.05 1.67
N LEU A 21 12.60 -5.43 1.74
CA LEU A 21 12.18 -4.63 2.89
C LEU A 21 11.28 -5.41 3.86
N SER A 22 11.47 -5.20 5.17
CA SER A 22 10.46 -5.53 6.17
C SER A 22 9.31 -4.50 6.12
N GLN A 23 8.19 -4.79 6.78
CA GLN A 23 7.08 -3.83 6.88
C GLN A 23 7.52 -2.53 7.59
N GLU A 24 8.36 -2.64 8.61
CA GLU A 24 8.93 -1.50 9.33
C GLU A 24 9.83 -0.66 8.41
N LYS A 25 10.71 -1.33 7.66
CA LYS A 25 11.62 -0.65 6.73
C LYS A 25 10.87 0.03 5.59
N LEU A 26 9.80 -0.58 5.08
CA LEU A 26 8.94 0.06 4.09
C LEU A 26 8.23 1.30 4.65
N ALA A 27 7.68 1.21 5.87
CA ALA A 27 7.07 2.36 6.53
C ALA A 27 8.09 3.49 6.80
N CYS A 28 9.33 3.15 7.12
CA CYS A 28 10.43 4.10 7.25
C CYS A 28 10.73 4.78 5.90
N ALA A 29 10.92 4.00 4.84
CA ALA A 29 11.20 4.50 3.50
C ALA A 29 10.07 5.38 2.93
N CYS A 30 8.81 5.08 3.26
CA CYS A 30 7.68 5.94 2.93
C CYS A 30 7.77 7.30 3.65
N GLN A 31 8.11 7.30 4.94
CA GLN A 31 8.27 8.53 5.72
C GLN A 31 9.45 9.38 5.23
N GLU A 32 10.56 8.76 4.85
CA GLU A 32 11.72 9.46 4.23
C GLU A 32 11.34 10.18 2.93
N LYS A 33 10.32 9.67 2.20
CA LYS A 33 9.76 10.30 1.00
C LYS A 33 8.59 11.24 1.28
N ALA A 34 8.38 11.62 2.54
CA ALA A 34 7.25 12.42 3.02
C ALA A 34 5.87 11.85 2.67
N LEU A 35 5.76 10.52 2.50
CA LEU A 35 4.50 9.84 2.23
C LEU A 35 3.79 9.50 3.54
N CYS A 36 2.49 9.79 3.63
CA CYS A 36 1.69 9.56 4.83
C CYS A 36 1.27 8.08 5.01
N VAL A 37 2.23 7.17 5.07
CA VAL A 37 2.01 5.73 5.26
C VAL A 37 2.69 5.26 6.54
N SER A 38 1.89 5.06 7.59
CA SER A 38 2.37 4.48 8.85
C SER A 38 2.46 2.95 8.78
N ILE A 39 3.27 2.35 9.64
CA ILE A 39 3.38 0.89 9.76
C ILE A 39 2.03 0.21 10.03
N ALA A 40 1.17 0.81 10.86
CA ALA A 40 -0.17 0.28 11.14
C ALA A 40 -1.06 0.28 9.88
N THR A 41 -0.90 1.28 9.02
CA THR A 41 -1.62 1.36 7.75
C THR A 41 -1.10 0.32 6.76
N LEU A 42 0.22 0.13 6.69
CA LEU A 42 0.83 -0.89 5.86
C LEU A 42 0.41 -2.31 6.28
N LYS A 43 0.42 -2.61 7.58
CA LYS A 43 -0.07 -3.89 8.13
C LYS A 43 -1.52 -4.14 7.71
N ARG A 44 -2.41 -3.14 7.82
CA ARG A 44 -3.79 -3.25 7.36
C ARG A 44 -3.88 -3.54 5.86
N ALA A 45 -3.12 -2.82 5.04
CA ALA A 45 -3.09 -3.04 3.59
C ALA A 45 -2.61 -4.46 3.23
N GLU A 46 -1.52 -4.93 3.85
CA GLU A 46 -0.98 -6.28 3.62
C GLU A 46 -1.83 -7.41 4.23
N CYS A 47 -2.72 -7.11 5.18
CA CYS A 47 -3.73 -8.04 5.67
C CYS A 47 -5.02 -8.04 4.81
N GLY A 48 -5.10 -7.21 3.77
CA GLY A 48 -6.27 -7.13 2.89
C GLY A 48 -7.44 -6.30 3.46
N CYS A 49 -7.19 -5.50 4.50
CA CYS A 49 -8.17 -4.56 5.02
C CYS A 49 -8.32 -3.35 4.08
N LYS A 50 -9.51 -2.72 4.09
CA LYS A 50 -9.74 -1.47 3.36
C LYS A 50 -8.89 -0.34 3.95
N VAL A 51 -8.24 0.43 3.08
CA VAL A 51 -7.45 1.62 3.42
C VAL A 51 -7.97 2.83 2.65
N TYR A 52 -7.65 4.04 3.08
CA TYR A 52 -8.07 5.23 2.36
C TYR A 52 -7.45 5.28 0.96
N HIS A 53 -8.17 5.84 -0.02
CA HIS A 53 -7.66 6.03 -1.38
C HIS A 53 -6.35 6.84 -1.40
N ARG A 54 -6.15 7.77 -0.44
CA ARG A 54 -4.86 8.47 -0.27
C ARG A 54 -3.72 7.48 -0.05
N THR A 55 -3.90 6.47 0.80
CA THR A 55 -2.88 5.46 1.09
C THR A 55 -2.57 4.62 -0.14
N ALA A 56 -3.59 4.25 -0.92
CA ALA A 56 -3.40 3.58 -2.21
C ALA A 56 -2.50 4.40 -3.13
N ARG A 57 -2.78 5.71 -3.24
CA ARG A 57 -1.99 6.66 -4.04
C ARG A 57 -0.56 6.80 -3.54
N GLU A 58 -0.35 6.94 -2.23
CA GLU A 58 1.00 7.06 -1.67
C GLU A 58 1.83 5.77 -1.90
N LEU A 59 1.23 4.59 -1.74
CA LEU A 59 1.90 3.31 -2.02
C LEU A 59 2.21 3.14 -3.51
N ALA A 60 1.26 3.50 -4.39
CA ALA A 60 1.46 3.50 -5.83
C ALA A 60 2.63 4.41 -6.23
N ARG A 61 2.71 5.60 -5.63
CA ARG A 61 3.81 6.53 -5.82
C ARG A 61 5.14 5.99 -5.31
N PHE A 62 5.15 5.31 -4.17
CA PHE A 62 6.36 4.68 -3.63
C PHE A 62 6.91 3.61 -4.57
N TYR A 63 6.05 2.73 -5.07
CA TYR A 63 6.41 1.63 -5.97
C TYR A 63 6.52 2.06 -7.44
N GLN A 64 6.20 3.31 -7.76
CA GLN A 64 6.21 3.85 -9.12
C GLN A 64 5.32 3.06 -10.10
N ILE A 65 4.16 2.60 -9.62
CA ILE A 65 3.16 1.90 -10.43
C ILE A 65 1.83 2.65 -10.40
N PRO A 66 0.95 2.46 -11.39
CA PRO A 66 -0.41 2.98 -11.36
C PRO A 66 -1.20 2.48 -10.14
N VAL A 67 -2.03 3.35 -9.54
CA VAL A 67 -2.91 2.98 -8.42
C VAL A 67 -3.78 1.76 -8.74
N LYS A 68 -4.29 1.68 -9.97
CA LYS A 68 -5.15 0.58 -10.43
C LYS A 68 -4.50 -0.80 -10.28
N ASP A 69 -3.17 -0.88 -10.42
CA ASP A 69 -2.44 -2.16 -10.31
C ASP A 69 -2.24 -2.59 -8.86
N LEU A 70 -2.47 -1.68 -7.90
CA LEU A 70 -2.54 -2.01 -6.47
C LEU A 70 -3.96 -2.28 -5.98
N LEU A 71 -4.99 -1.90 -6.74
CA LEU A 71 -6.37 -2.15 -6.33
C LEU A 71 -6.66 -3.64 -6.46
N SER A 72 -7.26 -4.23 -5.42
CA SER A 72 -7.84 -5.55 -5.54
C SER A 72 -9.14 -5.35 -6.33
N ASP A 73 -9.13 -5.75 -7.60
CA ASP A 73 -10.31 -5.72 -8.47
C ASP A 73 -11.41 -6.52 -7.78
N GLN A 74 -12.38 -5.80 -7.20
CA GLN A 74 -13.64 -6.37 -6.78
C GLN A 74 -14.74 -5.57 -7.44
N PRO A 75 -15.08 -5.86 -8.71
CA PRO A 75 -16.46 -5.85 -9.11
C PRO A 75 -17.19 -6.93 -8.30
N ILE A 76 -18.22 -6.53 -7.56
CA ILE A 76 -19.38 -7.38 -7.34
C ILE A 76 -20.41 -6.86 -8.31
#